data_AF-A0A2E9ET77-F1
#
_entry.id   AF-A0A2E9ET77-F1
#
_cell.length_a   1.000
_cell.length_b   1.000
_cell.length_c   1.000
_cell.angle_alpha   90.00
_cell.angle_beta   90.00
_cell.angle_gamma   90.00
#
_symmetry.space_group_name_H-M   'P 1'
#
loop_
_entity.id
_entity.type
_entity.pdbx_description
1 polymer ?
#
loop_
_entity_poly.entity_id
_entity_poly.type
_entity_poly.pdbx_seq_one_letter_code
_entity_poly.pdbx_strand_id
1 'polypeptide(L)'
;MGTSKNNSTDDLNSPFELLIGKKACRLFIGIFLFIIIIPPLYRNIFEISAKLQTDELNHDSSWTPVIELFNKKKNQSLNEHLKSFEKNLETALFAETPRKLTQSTLSLSPLKEGNRNVRIGKDGWLFLDNAIESLTGQGPFHDGPFPFQKDGNSPVDAIKRFADQLDNFGARLILVSIPSKAMIYPEKINHNIKGPISHPDAQRLVSELNSLPNLDVLDLTRSLFNLKKDKKVFLKQDTHWTPEAMEEAAKIIANHIKSMDINIDKVNLNPKQKEGRKAYGDLVEKINIWDGAFNQESVIAKPIKGNTRDRNSEIILLGDSFTNIYSSNEGLGWGNNAGLPEHIASNVGTPIDVISINGGGATEVRKKLAQRRGSSEDMKNKKVVIWAITCRDLFLSQEQCIDRNISWENVSFDKRPLEKKPTNNKITIRAKLIEKPKIPDPNQTTYKDLLYGADYEIIETISGKVPEEGKKIAIVNWAFKNRVLLPSANYEIGSVRNLQLMPFEEMKDLQTLEQMYEGDNFDLFWELPKTSEKTQEIGQIKSENKAFRHKIALIVSSLFTIFIFIGTNRIPEHYCR
;
A
#
# COMPACT_ATOMS: atom_id res chain seq x y z
N MET A 1 16.17 61.31 32.24
CA MET A 1 16.32 61.55 30.79
C MET A 1 17.32 60.53 30.26
N GLY A 2 16.92 59.70 29.30
CA GLY A 2 17.76 58.64 28.73
C GLY A 2 17.02 57.30 28.63
N THR A 3 16.14 57.19 27.64
CA THR A 3 15.27 56.06 27.35
C THR A 3 16.03 54.79 26.96
N SER A 4 15.68 53.69 27.64
CA SER A 4 15.89 52.29 27.24
C SER A 4 15.40 52.06 25.81
N LYS A 5 16.31 51.68 24.89
CA LYS A 5 15.92 51.07 23.60
C LYS A 5 15.89 49.56 23.76
N ASN A 6 14.67 49.03 23.71
CA ASN A 6 14.37 47.64 23.42
C ASN A 6 15.11 47.21 22.15
N ASN A 7 15.93 46.16 22.24
CA ASN A 7 16.34 45.40 21.07
C ASN A 7 15.10 44.63 20.58
N SER A 8 14.47 45.16 19.53
CA SER A 8 13.37 44.47 18.86
C SER A 8 13.91 43.27 18.10
N THR A 9 13.13 42.20 18.12
CA THR A 9 13.30 40.91 17.45
C THR A 9 13.14 41.01 15.91
N ASP A 10 13.46 42.15 15.30
CA ASP A 10 13.18 42.42 13.89
C ASP A 10 14.28 41.99 12.91
N ASP A 11 15.48 41.62 13.40
CA ASP A 11 16.61 41.27 12.52
C ASP A 11 16.57 39.82 11.96
N LEU A 12 15.56 39.01 12.33
CA LEU A 12 15.44 37.62 11.86
C LEU A 12 14.65 37.45 10.55
N ASN A 13 14.10 38.53 9.98
CA ASN A 13 13.28 38.50 8.77
C ASN A 13 13.90 39.28 7.58
N SER A 14 15.21 39.51 7.58
CA SER A 14 15.87 40.02 6.37
C SER A 14 15.77 38.95 5.27
N PRO A 15 15.15 39.24 4.10
CA PRO A 15 15.03 38.27 3.03
C PRO A 15 16.45 37.88 2.60
N PHE A 16 16.74 36.58 2.67
CA PHE A 16 17.99 36.04 2.18
C PHE A 16 18.02 36.20 0.64
N GLU A 17 18.59 37.31 0.16
CA GLU A 17 18.77 37.56 -1.27
C GLU A 17 19.95 36.74 -1.78
N LEU A 18 19.66 35.60 -2.41
CA LEU A 18 20.66 34.81 -3.11
C LEU A 18 21.04 35.51 -4.44
N LEU A 19 22.09 36.34 -4.41
CA LEU A 19 22.61 37.03 -5.60
C LEU A 19 23.37 36.07 -6.53
N ILE A 20 22.64 35.38 -7.41
CA ILE A 20 23.23 34.56 -8.47
C ILE A 20 23.67 35.46 -9.63
N GLY A 21 24.96 35.47 -9.97
CA GLY A 21 25.47 36.23 -11.11
C GLY A 21 24.82 35.80 -12.44
N LYS A 22 24.58 36.75 -13.35
CA LYS A 22 23.90 36.52 -14.65
C LYS A 22 24.47 35.35 -15.46
N LYS A 23 25.79 35.10 -15.39
CA LYS A 23 26.45 33.98 -16.06
C LYS A 23 26.11 32.62 -15.42
N ALA A 24 26.09 32.55 -14.09
CA ALA A 24 25.69 31.35 -13.36
C ALA A 24 24.20 31.05 -13.60
N CYS A 25 23.34 32.07 -13.59
CA CYS A 25 21.91 31.90 -13.88
C CYS A 25 21.68 31.36 -15.30
N ARG A 26 22.35 31.91 -16.32
CA ARG A 26 22.31 31.37 -17.69
C ARG A 26 22.84 29.94 -17.79
N LEU A 27 23.89 29.62 -17.04
CA LEU A 27 24.43 28.26 -16.98
C LEU A 27 23.42 27.29 -16.37
N PHE A 28 22.80 27.63 -15.24
CA PHE A 28 21.78 26.80 -14.59
C PHE A 28 20.53 26.63 -15.46
N ILE A 29 20.07 27.70 -16.09
CA ILE A 29 18.97 27.63 -17.08
C ILE A 29 19.37 26.72 -18.25
N GLY A 30 20.60 26.87 -18.76
CA GLY A 30 21.13 26.02 -19.83
C GLY A 30 21.16 24.55 -19.44
N ILE A 31 21.67 24.23 -18.25
CA ILE A 31 21.71 22.87 -17.68
C ILE A 31 20.29 22.31 -17.51
N PHE A 32 19.38 23.10 -16.94
CA PHE A 32 17.98 22.71 -16.72
C PHE A 32 17.27 22.40 -18.05
N LEU A 33 17.41 23.28 -19.04
CA LEU A 33 16.86 23.07 -20.39
C LEU A 33 17.48 21.82 -21.04
N PHE A 34 18.80 21.61 -20.89
CA PHE A 34 19.47 20.41 -21.40
C PHE A 34 18.91 19.13 -20.78
N ILE A 35 18.68 19.12 -19.46
CA ILE A 35 18.11 17.99 -18.72
C ILE A 35 16.70 17.63 -19.21
N ILE A 36 15.89 18.64 -19.55
CA ILE A 36 14.52 18.43 -20.03
C ILE A 36 14.48 18.03 -21.52
N ILE A 37 15.39 18.57 -22.34
CA ILE A 37 15.34 18.43 -23.81
C ILE A 37 16.09 17.18 -24.30
N ILE A 38 17.16 16.77 -23.63
CA ILE A 38 17.97 15.61 -24.07
C ILE A 38 17.21 14.27 -24.04
N PRO A 39 16.50 13.90 -22.97
CA PRO A 39 15.81 12.61 -22.95
C PRO A 39 14.76 12.44 -24.06
N PRO A 40 13.92 13.46 -24.36
CA PRO A 40 13.04 13.48 -25.53
C PRO A 40 13.77 13.38 -26.89
N LEU A 41 14.86 14.12 -27.07
CA LEU A 41 15.64 14.11 -28.32
C LEU A 41 16.33 12.75 -28.54
N TYR A 42 16.92 12.18 -27.49
CA TYR A 42 17.55 10.86 -27.52
C TYR A 42 16.53 9.78 -27.93
N ARG A 43 15.31 9.83 -27.37
CA ARG A 43 14.21 8.93 -27.76
C ARG A 43 13.83 9.08 -29.23
N ASN A 44 13.58 10.31 -29.70
CA ASN A 44 13.15 10.54 -31.08
C ASN A 44 14.20 10.09 -32.10
N ILE A 45 15.50 10.26 -31.81
CA ILE A 45 16.56 9.83 -32.72
C ILE A 45 16.67 8.30 -32.76
N PHE A 46 16.61 7.63 -31.61
CA PHE A 46 16.91 6.20 -31.54
C PHE A 46 15.69 5.27 -31.69
N GLU A 47 14.51 5.62 -31.18
CA GLU A 47 13.29 4.81 -31.42
C GLU A 47 12.84 4.86 -32.88
N ILE A 48 13.01 6.00 -33.56
CA ILE A 48 12.76 6.10 -35.02
C ILE A 48 13.75 5.23 -35.78
N SER A 49 15.03 5.22 -35.38
CA SER A 49 16.05 4.37 -36.01
C SER A 49 15.80 2.87 -35.81
N ALA A 50 15.30 2.47 -34.64
CA ALA A 50 14.97 1.08 -34.33
C ALA A 50 13.69 0.62 -35.05
N LYS A 51 12.67 1.48 -35.18
CA LYS A 51 11.44 1.20 -35.94
C LYS A 51 11.67 1.12 -37.45
N LEU A 52 12.62 1.87 -37.99
CA LEU A 52 13.00 1.79 -39.41
C LEU A 52 13.72 0.47 -39.77
N GLN A 53 14.14 -0.32 -38.78
CA GLN A 53 14.82 -1.61 -38.99
C GLN A 53 13.91 -2.83 -38.75
N THR A 54 12.74 -2.66 -38.16
CA THR A 54 11.80 -3.76 -37.89
C THR A 54 10.40 -3.38 -38.39
N ASP A 55 10.01 -3.91 -39.55
CA ASP A 55 8.69 -3.75 -40.18
C ASP A 55 7.57 -4.45 -39.40
N GLU A 56 7.34 -4.09 -38.13
CA GLU A 56 6.19 -4.54 -37.36
C GLU A 56 5.36 -3.37 -36.82
N LEU A 57 4.26 -3.12 -37.54
CA LEU A 57 3.10 -2.33 -37.12
C LEU A 57 2.25 -3.16 -36.16
N ASN A 58 2.64 -3.27 -34.89
CA ASN A 58 1.73 -3.70 -33.82
C ASN A 58 1.43 -2.54 -32.87
N HIS A 59 0.21 -2.03 -32.99
CA HIS A 59 -0.42 -1.07 -32.09
C HIS A 59 -0.76 -1.74 -30.76
N ASP A 60 0.21 -1.87 -29.85
CA ASP A 60 -0.10 -1.96 -28.43
C ASP A 60 1.11 -1.58 -27.57
N SER A 61 1.32 -0.27 -27.41
CA SER A 61 2.05 0.30 -26.28
C SER A 61 1.81 1.80 -26.28
N SER A 62 1.61 2.33 -25.08
CA SER A 62 1.41 3.73 -24.69
C SER A 62 2.40 4.70 -25.37
N TRP A 63 2.14 5.03 -26.63
CA TRP A 63 2.85 6.05 -27.37
C TRP A 63 2.12 7.38 -27.17
N THR A 64 2.63 8.20 -26.26
CA THR A 64 2.27 9.62 -26.20
C THR A 64 3.43 10.41 -26.81
N PRO A 65 3.23 11.06 -27.97
CA PRO A 65 4.15 12.05 -28.50
C PRO A 65 4.42 13.10 -27.42
N VAL A 66 5.66 13.59 -27.34
CA VAL A 66 6.01 14.67 -26.39
C VAL A 66 5.13 15.90 -26.61
N ILE A 67 4.72 16.15 -27.85
CA ILE A 67 3.79 17.23 -28.23
C ILE A 67 2.40 17.05 -27.59
N GLU A 68 1.93 15.81 -27.43
CA GLU A 68 0.64 15.53 -26.78
C GLU A 68 0.67 15.77 -25.27
N LEU A 69 1.84 15.74 -24.62
CA LEU A 69 1.98 16.12 -23.21
C LEU A 69 1.64 17.61 -23.03
N PHE A 70 2.11 18.46 -23.95
CA PHE A 70 1.91 19.92 -23.87
C PHE A 70 0.58 20.40 -24.48
N ASN A 71 -0.20 19.51 -25.09
CA ASN A 71 -1.48 19.86 -25.69
C ASN A 71 -2.57 20.04 -24.63
N LYS A 72 -2.94 21.29 -24.37
CA LYS A 72 -4.10 21.64 -23.54
C LYS A 72 -5.40 21.40 -24.30
N LYS A 73 -6.31 20.58 -23.74
CA LYS A 73 -7.66 20.39 -24.29
C LYS A 73 -8.47 21.69 -24.15
N LYS A 74 -9.28 22.03 -25.17
CA LYS A 74 -10.02 23.31 -25.26
C LYS A 74 -10.86 23.69 -24.04
N ASN A 75 -11.34 22.72 -23.26
CA ASN A 75 -12.24 22.94 -22.11
C ASN A 75 -11.60 22.61 -20.75
N GLN A 76 -10.27 22.43 -20.69
CA GLN A 76 -9.57 22.07 -19.47
C GLN A 76 -9.05 23.32 -18.76
N SER A 77 -9.26 23.42 -17.43
CA SER A 77 -8.63 24.48 -16.64
C SER A 77 -7.10 24.34 -16.64
N LEU A 78 -6.37 25.40 -16.31
CA LEU A 78 -4.90 25.35 -16.25
C LEU A 78 -4.43 24.33 -15.19
N ASN A 79 -5.09 24.28 -14.04
CA ASN A 79 -4.76 23.35 -12.96
C ASN A 79 -4.97 21.89 -13.40
N GLU A 80 -6.11 21.58 -14.03
CA GLU A 80 -6.35 20.25 -14.59
C GLU A 80 -5.36 19.88 -15.68
N HIS A 81 -4.95 20.84 -16.52
CA HIS A 81 -3.95 20.61 -17.56
C HIS A 81 -2.58 20.30 -16.97
N LEU A 82 -2.12 21.05 -15.96
CA LEU A 82 -0.87 20.78 -15.27
C LEU A 82 -0.89 19.41 -14.57
N LYS A 83 -1.97 19.07 -13.87
CA LYS A 83 -2.15 17.74 -13.26
C LYS A 83 -2.13 16.62 -14.31
N SER A 84 -2.76 16.84 -15.47
CA SER A 84 -2.74 15.89 -16.57
C SER A 84 -1.35 15.77 -17.19
N PHE A 85 -0.63 16.87 -17.34
CA PHE A 85 0.75 16.89 -17.84
C PHE A 85 1.67 16.10 -16.90
N GLU A 86 1.62 16.38 -15.59
CA GLU A 86 2.38 15.65 -14.57
C GLU A 86 2.07 14.16 -14.62
N LYS A 87 0.80 13.78 -14.63
CA LYS A 87 0.38 12.37 -14.72
C LYS A 87 0.89 11.68 -15.99
N ASN A 88 0.78 12.35 -17.14
CA ASN A 88 1.25 11.79 -18.41
C ASN A 88 2.79 11.67 -18.45
N LEU A 89 3.50 12.59 -17.78
CA LEU A 89 4.96 12.53 -17.65
C LEU A 89 5.41 11.44 -16.67
N GLU A 90 4.70 11.23 -15.56
CA GLU A 90 4.96 10.13 -14.61
C GLU A 90 4.80 8.75 -15.26
N THR A 91 3.83 8.61 -16.16
CA THR A 91 3.49 7.34 -16.83
C THR A 91 4.24 7.12 -18.15
N ALA A 92 5.00 8.12 -18.60
CA ALA A 92 5.76 8.04 -19.83
C ALA A 92 6.92 7.03 -19.74
N LEU A 93 6.88 5.98 -20.55
CA LEU A 93 7.92 4.93 -20.63
C LEU A 93 9.35 5.49 -20.82
N PHE A 94 9.49 6.61 -21.52
CA PHE A 94 10.78 7.24 -21.77
C PHE A 94 11.37 7.95 -20.55
N ALA A 95 10.53 8.36 -19.60
CA ALA A 95 10.98 8.98 -18.35
C ALA A 95 11.54 7.92 -17.38
N GLU A 96 11.12 6.66 -17.51
CA GLU A 96 11.43 5.61 -16.55
C GLU A 96 12.94 5.28 -16.48
N THR A 97 13.60 5.10 -17.64
CA THR A 97 15.02 4.70 -17.69
C THR A 97 15.94 5.79 -17.12
N PRO A 98 15.84 7.07 -17.54
CA PRO A 98 16.61 8.16 -16.94
C PRO A 98 16.30 8.32 -15.45
N ARG A 99 15.02 8.24 -15.04
CA ARG A 99 14.60 8.33 -13.63
C ARG A 99 15.25 7.23 -12.79
N LYS A 100 15.17 5.96 -13.24
CA LYS A 100 15.81 4.80 -12.55
C LYS A 100 17.31 5.01 -12.40
N LEU A 101 17.97 5.49 -13.44
CA LEU A 101 19.41 5.72 -13.42
C LEU A 101 19.81 6.83 -12.45
N THR A 102 19.18 8.00 -12.56
CA THR A 102 19.40 9.12 -11.65
C THR A 102 19.13 8.70 -10.20
N GLN A 103 18.00 8.02 -9.96
CA GLN A 103 17.67 7.50 -8.62
C GLN A 103 18.72 6.50 -8.14
N SER A 104 19.20 5.60 -8.99
CA SER A 104 20.24 4.63 -8.63
C SER A 104 21.54 5.33 -8.25
N THR A 105 21.96 6.33 -9.02
CA THR A 105 23.14 7.12 -8.70
C THR A 105 22.98 7.82 -7.36
N LEU A 106 21.86 8.52 -7.13
CA LEU A 106 21.58 9.19 -5.86
C LEU A 106 21.55 8.22 -4.67
N SER A 107 20.89 7.06 -4.83
CA SER A 107 20.70 6.05 -3.78
C SER A 107 21.99 5.29 -3.44
N LEU A 108 22.81 4.97 -4.46
CA LEU A 108 24.00 4.14 -4.31
C LEU A 108 25.27 4.96 -4.07
N SER A 109 25.31 6.22 -4.48
CA SER A 109 26.41 7.14 -4.19
C SER A 109 26.57 7.40 -2.68
N PRO A 110 27.64 8.12 -2.26
CA PRO A 110 27.78 8.57 -0.89
C PRO A 110 26.63 9.44 -0.37
N LEU A 111 25.79 10.02 -1.25
CA LEU A 111 24.64 10.83 -0.83
C LEU A 111 23.56 9.99 -0.12
N LYS A 112 23.40 8.71 -0.51
CA LYS A 112 22.38 7.81 0.04
C LYS A 112 21.00 8.45 0.06
N GLU A 113 20.61 9.06 -1.05
CA GLU A 113 19.34 9.78 -1.12
C GLU A 113 18.21 8.86 -1.59
N GLY A 114 17.06 9.00 -0.93
CA GLY A 114 15.86 8.24 -1.21
C GLY A 114 15.02 8.82 -2.34
N ASN A 115 13.73 8.50 -2.32
CA ASN A 115 12.73 9.15 -3.16
C ASN A 115 11.52 9.56 -2.30
N ARG A 116 10.46 10.09 -2.92
CA ARG A 116 9.24 10.53 -2.22
C ARG A 116 8.54 9.47 -1.36
N ASN A 117 8.85 8.19 -1.56
CA ASN A 117 8.23 7.09 -0.83
C ASN A 117 9.20 6.42 0.15
N VAL A 118 10.51 6.48 -0.12
CA VAL A 118 11.52 5.69 0.59
C VAL A 118 12.67 6.59 1.02
N ARG A 119 12.93 6.66 2.32
CA ARG A 119 14.17 7.24 2.86
C ARG A 119 15.23 6.17 3.04
N ILE A 120 16.48 6.49 2.74
CA ILE A 120 17.62 5.60 3.04
C ILE A 120 18.26 6.07 4.34
N GLY A 121 18.23 5.20 5.34
CA GLY A 121 18.95 5.36 6.58
C GLY A 121 20.33 4.72 6.55
N LYS A 122 20.98 4.73 7.72
CA LYS A 122 22.33 4.18 7.91
C LYS A 122 22.38 2.69 7.59
N ASP A 123 23.58 2.25 7.22
CA ASP A 123 23.89 0.87 6.87
C ASP A 123 23.02 0.32 5.73
N GLY A 124 22.32 1.15 4.95
CA GLY A 124 21.41 0.73 3.89
C GLY A 124 20.03 0.26 4.38
N TRP A 125 19.60 0.69 5.57
CA TRP A 125 18.20 0.53 5.99
C TRP A 125 17.30 1.41 5.13
N LEU A 126 16.19 0.88 4.63
CA LEU A 126 15.19 1.65 3.90
C LEU A 126 14.02 1.95 4.83
N PHE A 127 13.41 3.12 4.75
CA PHE A 127 12.24 3.48 5.55
C PHE A 127 11.13 3.99 4.65
N LEU A 128 9.88 3.64 4.96
CA LEU A 128 8.73 4.24 4.29
C LEU A 128 8.57 5.68 4.79
N ASP A 129 8.55 6.63 3.86
CA ASP A 129 8.50 8.05 4.18
C ASP A 129 7.24 8.43 4.97
N ASN A 130 6.07 7.99 4.47
CA ASN A 130 4.78 8.21 5.14
C ASN A 130 4.75 7.72 6.60
N ALA A 131 5.53 6.68 6.94
CA ALA A 131 5.60 6.15 8.31
C ALA A 131 6.52 6.95 9.23
N ILE A 132 7.41 7.76 8.67
CA ILE A 132 8.20 8.75 9.41
C ILE A 132 7.37 10.01 9.61
N GLU A 133 6.71 10.48 8.56
CA GLU A 133 5.87 11.68 8.61
C GLU A 133 4.70 11.53 9.59
N SER A 134 4.14 10.33 9.76
CA SER A 134 3.12 10.06 10.78
C SER A 134 3.63 10.20 12.21
N LEU A 135 4.96 10.27 12.44
CA LEU A 135 5.56 10.48 13.76
C LEU A 135 5.82 11.96 14.05
N THR A 136 5.93 12.78 13.01
CA THR A 136 6.23 14.21 13.10
C THR A 136 5.05 15.10 12.70
N GLY A 137 3.93 14.50 12.28
CA GLY A 137 2.72 15.17 11.86
C GLY A 137 1.96 15.82 13.02
N GLN A 138 0.81 16.42 12.69
CA GLN A 138 -0.04 17.09 13.67
C GLN A 138 -0.86 16.12 14.54
N GLY A 139 -0.98 14.86 14.13
CA GLY A 139 -1.66 13.83 14.90
C GLY A 139 -3.18 13.75 14.70
N PRO A 140 -3.82 12.74 15.31
CA PRO A 140 -5.24 12.42 15.10
C PRO A 140 -6.19 13.37 15.84
N PHE A 141 -5.68 14.24 16.71
CA PHE A 141 -6.46 15.22 17.48
C PHE A 141 -6.37 16.64 16.93
N HIS A 142 -5.69 16.83 15.79
CA HIS A 142 -5.61 18.14 15.15
C HIS A 142 -6.83 18.40 14.28
N ASP A 143 -7.59 19.44 14.63
CA ASP A 143 -8.64 19.98 13.77
C ASP A 143 -8.00 20.75 12.62
N GLY A 144 -8.10 20.22 11.40
CA GLY A 144 -7.57 20.89 10.21
C GLY A 144 -8.25 22.25 9.95
N PRO A 145 -7.61 23.16 9.19
CA PRO A 145 -8.14 24.50 8.92
C PRO A 145 -9.41 24.50 8.06
N PHE A 146 -9.76 23.36 7.46
CA PHE A 146 -10.91 23.20 6.58
C PHE A 146 -12.08 22.53 7.31
N PRO A 147 -13.25 23.18 7.44
CA PRO A 147 -14.44 22.62 8.08
C PRO A 147 -15.11 21.50 7.27
N PHE A 148 -14.48 21.00 6.21
CA PHE A 148 -15.02 19.94 5.37
C PHE A 148 -14.86 18.60 6.11
N GLN A 149 -16.00 18.11 6.61
CA GLN A 149 -16.21 16.86 7.35
C GLN A 149 -15.76 16.88 8.81
N LYS A 150 -16.57 17.55 9.65
CA LYS A 150 -16.67 17.29 11.10
C LYS A 150 -17.34 15.96 11.46
N ASP A 151 -17.75 15.16 10.46
CA ASP A 151 -18.54 13.95 10.68
C ASP A 151 -17.63 12.75 10.95
N GLY A 152 -17.06 12.68 12.16
CA GLY A 152 -16.58 11.42 12.75
C GLY A 152 -15.46 10.66 12.02
N ASN A 153 -14.82 11.22 11.00
CA ASN A 153 -13.78 10.54 10.20
C ASN A 153 -12.39 10.54 10.88
N SER A 154 -12.30 10.79 12.19
CA SER A 154 -11.05 10.63 12.93
C SER A 154 -10.81 9.14 13.24
N PRO A 155 -9.54 8.71 13.36
CA PRO A 155 -9.22 7.34 13.78
C PRO A 155 -9.87 6.98 15.12
N VAL A 156 -9.82 7.90 16.08
CA VAL A 156 -10.32 7.69 17.44
C VAL A 156 -11.84 7.48 17.44
N ASP A 157 -12.59 8.33 16.75
CA ASP A 157 -14.05 8.22 16.74
C ASP A 157 -14.52 6.98 15.96
N ALA A 158 -13.83 6.63 14.87
CA ALA A 158 -14.13 5.40 14.12
C ALA A 158 -13.88 4.14 14.95
N ILE A 159 -12.81 4.11 15.75
CA ILE A 159 -12.53 2.99 16.67
C ILE A 159 -13.60 2.92 17.77
N LYS A 160 -13.96 4.06 18.40
CA LYS A 160 -15.00 4.10 19.44
C LYS A 160 -16.35 3.59 18.90
N ARG A 161 -16.79 4.09 17.74
CA ARG A 161 -18.03 3.62 17.10
C ARG A 161 -17.98 2.14 16.75
N PHE A 162 -16.86 1.65 16.23
CA PHE A 162 -16.73 0.23 15.90
C PHE A 162 -16.76 -0.63 17.17
N ALA A 163 -16.12 -0.20 18.24
CA ALA A 163 -16.23 -0.86 19.55
C ALA A 163 -17.71 -0.91 19.99
N ASP A 164 -18.45 0.20 19.97
CA ASP A 164 -19.87 0.24 20.34
C ASP A 164 -20.72 -0.71 19.48
N GLN A 165 -20.45 -0.79 18.17
CA GLN A 165 -21.13 -1.73 17.28
C GLN A 165 -20.87 -3.19 17.66
N LEU A 166 -19.63 -3.52 18.03
CA LEU A 166 -19.26 -4.86 18.47
C LEU A 166 -19.86 -5.23 19.83
N ASP A 167 -19.96 -4.26 20.74
CA ASP A 167 -20.59 -4.45 22.05
C ASP A 167 -22.05 -4.87 21.94
N ASN A 168 -22.78 -4.30 20.97
CA ASN A 168 -24.17 -4.67 20.69
C ASN A 168 -24.34 -6.14 20.27
N PHE A 169 -23.27 -6.81 19.84
CA PHE A 169 -23.25 -8.24 19.53
C PHE A 169 -22.66 -9.09 20.67
N GLY A 170 -22.17 -8.47 21.75
CA GLY A 170 -21.45 -9.13 22.84
C GLY A 170 -19.99 -9.46 22.52
N ALA A 171 -19.40 -8.83 21.49
CA ALA A 171 -18.03 -9.05 21.07
C ALA A 171 -17.08 -7.96 21.61
N ARG A 172 -15.92 -8.38 22.12
CA ARG A 172 -14.88 -7.45 22.61
C ARG A 172 -13.89 -7.10 21.50
N LEU A 173 -13.47 -5.84 21.44
CA LEU A 173 -12.44 -5.35 20.51
C LEU A 173 -11.05 -5.36 21.18
N ILE A 174 -10.07 -5.93 20.51
CA ILE A 174 -8.64 -5.79 20.83
C ILE A 174 -7.99 -5.02 19.68
N LEU A 175 -7.67 -3.74 19.90
CA LEU A 175 -6.90 -2.96 18.94
C LEU A 175 -5.41 -3.22 19.16
N VAL A 176 -4.74 -3.83 18.18
CA VAL A 176 -3.30 -4.08 18.21
C VAL A 176 -2.59 -3.01 17.40
N SER A 177 -1.86 -2.12 18.08
CA SER A 177 -1.06 -1.07 17.46
C SER A 177 0.34 -1.59 17.15
N ILE A 178 0.61 -1.80 15.86
CA ILE A 178 1.91 -2.27 15.37
C ILE A 178 2.81 -1.06 15.14
N PRO A 179 3.97 -0.94 15.82
CA PRO A 179 4.87 0.20 15.65
C PRO A 179 5.43 0.27 14.23
N SER A 180 5.75 1.46 13.75
CA SER A 180 6.52 1.60 12.51
C SER A 180 7.99 1.26 12.73
N LYS A 181 8.68 0.88 11.65
CA LYS A 181 10.12 0.59 11.69
C LYS A 181 10.96 1.75 12.22
N ALA A 182 10.55 2.98 11.94
CA ALA A 182 11.23 4.20 12.39
C ALA A 182 11.13 4.39 13.92
N MET A 183 10.05 3.93 14.55
CA MET A 183 9.89 3.95 16.00
C MET A 183 10.86 2.99 16.70
N ILE A 184 11.15 1.85 16.06
CA ILE A 184 12.01 0.81 16.65
C ILE A 184 13.49 0.99 16.31
N TYR A 185 13.80 1.53 15.13
CA TYR A 185 15.16 1.77 14.64
C TYR A 185 15.50 3.26 14.41
N PRO A 186 15.23 4.16 15.36
CA PRO A 186 15.48 5.58 15.16
C PRO A 186 16.97 5.89 15.01
N GLU A 187 17.86 5.08 15.59
CA GLU A 187 19.30 5.24 15.45
C GLU A 187 19.81 5.02 14.01
N LYS A 188 19.01 4.34 13.18
CA LYS A 188 19.28 4.17 11.75
C LYS A 188 18.84 5.38 10.93
N ILE A 189 18.08 6.30 11.52
CA ILE A 189 17.72 7.60 10.93
C ILE A 189 18.64 8.69 11.50
N ASN A 190 18.78 8.78 12.82
CA ASN A 190 19.61 9.77 13.50
C ASN A 190 20.33 9.18 14.73
N HIS A 191 21.66 9.38 14.81
CA HIS A 191 22.53 8.81 15.85
C HIS A 191 22.21 9.22 17.29
N ASN A 192 21.53 10.34 17.49
CA ASN A 192 21.30 10.89 18.83
C ASN A 192 20.09 10.29 19.55
N ILE A 193 19.33 9.40 18.91
CA ILE A 193 18.11 8.82 19.48
C ILE A 193 18.39 7.37 19.90
N LYS A 194 18.29 7.10 21.21
CA LYS A 194 18.64 5.81 21.82
C LYS A 194 17.44 4.97 22.29
N GLY A 195 16.24 5.53 22.30
CA GLY A 195 15.00 4.87 22.74
C GLY A 195 13.98 4.75 21.61
N PRO A 196 12.85 4.04 21.81
CA PRO A 196 11.79 4.05 20.83
C PRO A 196 11.22 5.46 20.69
N ILE A 197 10.83 5.85 19.48
CA ILE A 197 10.10 7.08 19.24
C ILE A 197 8.60 6.78 19.29
N SER A 198 7.83 7.67 19.89
CA SER A 198 6.37 7.66 19.86
C SER A 198 5.85 9.01 19.38
N HIS A 199 4.71 9.01 18.71
CA HIS A 199 3.99 10.24 18.40
C HIS A 199 3.57 10.92 19.72
N PRO A 200 3.59 12.27 19.84
CA PRO A 200 3.17 12.98 21.05
C PRO A 200 1.79 12.58 21.58
N ASP A 201 0.85 12.32 20.66
CA ASP A 201 -0.52 11.92 20.99
C ASP A 201 -0.70 10.44 21.35
N ALA A 202 0.35 9.61 21.29
CA ALA A 202 0.22 8.17 21.51
C ALA A 202 -0.39 7.84 22.88
N GLN A 203 0.07 8.50 23.94
CA GLN A 203 -0.45 8.28 25.30
C GLN A 203 -1.91 8.71 25.42
N ARG A 204 -2.29 9.83 24.80
CA ARG A 204 -3.67 10.33 24.79
C ARG A 204 -4.59 9.36 24.06
N LEU A 205 -4.20 8.92 22.87
CA LEU A 205 -4.98 7.95 22.08
C LEU A 205 -5.21 6.66 22.86
N VAL A 206 -4.16 6.07 23.44
CA VAL A 206 -4.29 4.85 24.25
C VAL A 206 -5.19 5.07 25.46
N SER A 207 -5.04 6.20 26.17
CA SER A 207 -5.87 6.52 27.33
C SER A 207 -7.34 6.71 26.99
N GLU A 208 -7.65 7.40 25.89
CA GLU A 208 -9.04 7.61 25.46
C GLU A 208 -9.71 6.29 25.05
N LEU A 209 -8.98 5.40 24.36
CA LEU A 209 -9.53 4.13 23.90
C LEU A 209 -9.67 3.10 25.03
N ASN A 210 -8.71 3.00 25.94
CA ASN A 210 -8.79 2.09 27.09
C ASN A 210 -9.85 2.50 28.15
N SER A 211 -10.45 3.70 28.01
CA SER A 211 -11.59 4.09 28.86
C SER A 211 -12.89 3.37 28.51
N LEU A 212 -12.96 2.73 27.33
CA LEU A 212 -14.11 1.92 26.91
C LEU A 212 -14.02 0.51 27.51
N PRO A 213 -15.10 -0.01 28.13
CA PRO A 213 -15.05 -1.30 28.84
C PRO A 213 -14.86 -2.51 27.91
N ASN A 214 -15.27 -2.38 26.64
CA ASN A 214 -15.28 -3.44 25.62
C ASN A 214 -14.11 -3.32 24.62
N LEU A 215 -13.13 -2.47 24.90
CA LEU A 215 -11.96 -2.25 24.05
C LEU A 215 -10.66 -2.32 24.85
N ASP A 216 -9.73 -3.15 24.39
CA ASP A 216 -8.34 -3.14 24.87
C ASP A 216 -7.39 -2.67 23.77
N VAL A 217 -6.46 -1.78 24.11
CA VAL A 217 -5.37 -1.39 23.21
C VAL A 217 -4.07 -2.11 23.58
N LEU A 218 -3.56 -2.94 22.68
CA LEU A 218 -2.25 -3.59 22.77
C LEU A 218 -1.22 -2.81 21.94
N ASP A 219 -0.50 -1.89 22.58
CA ASP A 219 0.65 -1.20 21.97
C ASP A 219 1.89 -2.10 22.01
N LEU A 220 2.35 -2.54 20.83
CA LEU A 220 3.50 -3.44 20.70
C LEU A 220 4.85 -2.72 20.73
N THR A 221 4.89 -1.39 20.76
CA THR A 221 6.11 -0.58 20.63
C THR A 221 7.19 -0.99 21.63
N ARG A 222 6.84 -1.04 22.93
CA ARG A 222 7.82 -1.33 23.98
C ARG A 222 8.31 -2.77 23.93
N SER A 223 7.39 -3.72 23.72
CA SER A 223 7.71 -5.15 23.63
C SER A 223 8.65 -5.45 22.47
N LEU A 224 8.35 -4.91 21.28
CA LEU A 224 9.20 -5.07 20.10
C LEU A 224 10.51 -4.31 20.22
N PHE A 225 10.53 -3.12 20.83
CA PHE A 225 11.79 -2.43 21.09
C PHE A 225 12.70 -3.20 22.05
N ASN A 226 12.15 -3.87 23.06
CA ASN A 226 12.93 -4.71 23.96
C ASN A 226 13.48 -5.96 23.24
N LEU A 227 12.69 -6.59 22.36
CA LEU A 227 13.10 -7.74 21.56
C LEU A 227 14.30 -7.42 20.65
N LYS A 228 14.41 -6.16 20.20
CA LYS A 228 15.53 -5.67 19.38
C LYS A 228 16.92 -5.93 19.97
N LYS A 229 17.02 -6.07 21.30
CA LYS A 229 18.29 -6.36 21.98
C LYS A 229 18.90 -7.69 21.54
N ASP A 230 18.06 -8.69 21.29
CA ASP A 230 18.47 -10.07 21.02
C ASP A 230 18.19 -10.51 19.58
N LYS A 231 17.19 -9.88 18.93
CA LYS A 231 16.70 -10.26 17.60
C LYS A 231 16.51 -9.03 16.73
N LYS A 232 16.67 -9.22 15.42
CA LYS A 232 16.20 -8.21 14.45
C LYS A 232 14.67 -8.21 14.47
N VAL A 233 14.06 -7.03 14.53
CA VAL A 233 12.61 -6.87 14.67
C VAL A 233 11.96 -6.58 13.32
N PHE A 234 12.60 -5.75 12.50
CA PHE A 234 12.13 -5.38 11.17
C PHE A 234 13.12 -5.77 10.09
N LEU A 235 12.60 -6.13 8.92
CA LEU A 235 13.37 -6.30 7.71
C LEU A 235 14.02 -4.97 7.28
N LYS A 236 15.20 -5.06 6.68
CA LYS A 236 16.04 -3.89 6.41
C LYS A 236 15.53 -3.10 5.21
N GLN A 237 15.16 -3.81 4.15
CA GLN A 237 14.71 -3.28 2.86
C GLN A 237 13.19 -3.43 2.65
N ASP A 238 12.45 -3.75 3.71
CA ASP A 238 11.00 -3.98 3.69
C ASP A 238 10.31 -3.21 4.83
N THR A 239 9.06 -2.80 4.66
CA THR A 239 8.29 -2.10 5.70
C THR A 239 7.97 -2.98 6.91
N HIS A 240 7.92 -4.30 6.74
CA HIS A 240 7.35 -5.24 7.69
C HIS A 240 8.37 -5.78 8.71
N TRP A 241 7.80 -6.39 9.76
CA TRP A 241 8.54 -7.12 10.77
C TRP A 241 9.18 -8.41 10.23
N THR A 242 10.18 -8.89 10.96
CA THR A 242 10.74 -10.25 10.81
C THR A 242 9.78 -11.30 11.37
N PRO A 243 9.92 -12.59 11.00
CA PRO A 243 9.13 -13.65 11.61
C PRO A 243 9.24 -13.67 13.13
N GLU A 244 10.43 -13.44 13.70
CA GLU A 244 10.64 -13.48 15.15
C GLU A 244 9.84 -12.41 15.90
N ALA A 245 9.75 -11.19 15.35
CA ALA A 245 8.96 -10.12 15.94
C ALA A 245 7.45 -10.34 15.78
N MET A 246 7.03 -10.86 14.63
CA MET A 246 5.64 -11.24 14.39
C MET A 246 5.21 -12.38 15.32
N GLU A 247 6.06 -13.39 15.52
CA GLU A 247 5.82 -14.49 16.45
C GLU A 247 5.68 -13.98 17.89
N GLU A 248 6.47 -12.98 18.29
CA GLU A 248 6.35 -12.35 19.60
C GLU A 248 5.05 -11.56 19.75
N ALA A 249 4.66 -10.79 18.72
CA ALA A 249 3.35 -10.13 18.67
C ALA A 249 2.20 -11.14 18.80
N ALA A 250 2.26 -12.25 18.05
CA ALA A 250 1.27 -13.32 18.11
C ALA A 250 1.13 -13.94 19.51
N LYS A 251 2.25 -14.10 20.25
CA LYS A 251 2.21 -14.58 21.63
C LYS A 251 1.57 -13.58 22.58
N ILE A 252 1.92 -12.29 22.44
CA ILE A 252 1.34 -11.22 23.27
C ILE A 252 -0.19 -11.18 23.08
N ILE A 253 -0.65 -11.21 21.83
CA ILE A 253 -2.08 -11.24 21.49
C ILE A 253 -2.75 -12.49 22.07
N ALA A 254 -2.17 -13.67 21.86
CA ALA A 254 -2.74 -14.92 22.37
C ALA A 254 -2.79 -14.98 23.90
N ASN A 255 -1.78 -14.44 24.59
CA ASN A 255 -1.76 -14.37 26.04
C ASN A 255 -2.83 -13.40 26.57
N HIS A 256 -3.04 -12.28 25.87
CA HIS A 256 -4.13 -11.35 26.20
C HIS A 256 -5.49 -12.02 26.06
N ILE A 257 -5.74 -12.73 24.95
CA ILE A 257 -6.99 -13.48 24.74
C ILE A 257 -7.22 -14.53 25.85
N LYS A 258 -6.18 -15.29 26.20
CA LYS A 258 -6.28 -16.29 27.29
C LYS A 258 -6.56 -15.65 28.66
N SER A 259 -6.18 -14.41 28.88
CA SER A 259 -6.47 -13.69 30.11
C SER A 259 -7.93 -13.24 30.23
N MET A 260 -8.71 -13.28 29.15
CA MET A 260 -10.12 -12.90 29.12
C MET A 260 -11.09 -14.00 29.58
N ASP A 261 -10.59 -15.14 30.05
CA ASP A 261 -11.38 -16.29 30.51
C ASP A 261 -12.41 -16.82 29.49
N ILE A 262 -12.04 -16.76 28.20
CA ILE A 262 -12.85 -17.29 27.11
C ILE A 262 -12.60 -18.79 26.99
N ASN A 263 -13.65 -19.60 27.14
CA ASN A 263 -13.55 -21.05 26.91
C ASN A 263 -13.35 -21.32 25.41
N ILE A 264 -12.20 -21.92 25.08
CA ILE A 264 -11.79 -22.21 23.70
C ILE A 264 -11.50 -23.70 23.60
N ASP A 265 -12.21 -24.38 22.70
CA ASP A 265 -11.95 -25.77 22.37
C ASP A 265 -10.57 -25.91 21.73
N LYS A 266 -9.69 -26.66 22.40
CA LYS A 266 -8.30 -26.80 21.98
C LYS A 266 -8.14 -27.81 20.84
N VAL A 267 -7.61 -27.35 19.73
CA VAL A 267 -7.12 -28.12 18.60
C VAL A 267 -5.59 -28.10 18.59
N ASN A 268 -4.97 -29.26 18.32
CA ASN A 268 -3.52 -29.35 18.28
C ASN A 268 -2.95 -28.78 16.97
N LEU A 269 -2.55 -27.51 16.99
CA LEU A 269 -1.91 -26.80 15.88
C LEU A 269 -0.41 -26.71 16.11
N ASN A 270 0.33 -27.70 15.61
CA ASN A 270 1.77 -27.81 15.81
C ASN A 270 2.56 -27.03 14.75
N PRO A 271 3.67 -26.38 15.14
CA PRO A 271 4.60 -25.84 14.17
C PRO A 271 5.30 -26.94 13.38
N LYS A 272 5.58 -26.65 12.11
CA LYS A 272 6.47 -27.43 11.24
C LYS A 272 7.92 -27.14 11.58
N GLN A 273 8.81 -27.88 10.93
CA GLN A 273 10.24 -27.59 10.92
C GLN A 273 10.47 -26.16 10.42
N LYS A 274 11.41 -25.46 11.07
CA LYS A 274 11.86 -24.13 10.64
C LYS A 274 12.46 -24.23 9.23
N GLU A 275 12.18 -23.22 8.41
CA GLU A 275 12.67 -23.17 7.03
C GLU A 275 13.24 -21.79 6.69
N GLY A 276 14.27 -21.77 5.84
CA GLY A 276 14.86 -20.54 5.34
C GLY A 276 14.07 -20.00 4.15
N ARG A 277 13.76 -18.70 4.15
CA ARG A 277 13.10 -18.00 3.04
C ARG A 277 13.95 -16.82 2.57
N LYS A 278 13.90 -16.53 1.27
CA LYS A 278 14.62 -15.39 0.67
C LYS A 278 13.70 -14.61 -0.26
N ALA A 279 13.68 -13.29 -0.09
CA ALA A 279 12.89 -12.40 -0.95
C ALA A 279 13.50 -10.99 -0.98
N TYR A 280 13.09 -10.20 -1.97
CA TYR A 280 13.28 -8.74 -1.93
C TYR A 280 12.20 -8.12 -1.04
N GLY A 281 12.55 -7.04 -0.35
CA GLY A 281 11.59 -6.29 0.43
C GLY A 281 10.79 -5.30 -0.42
N ASP A 282 9.59 -4.96 0.04
CA ASP A 282 8.68 -4.05 -0.67
C ASP A 282 9.27 -2.64 -0.94
N LEU A 283 10.19 -2.15 -0.11
CA LEU A 283 10.84 -0.85 -0.30
C LEU A 283 11.86 -0.86 -1.43
N VAL A 284 12.38 -2.03 -1.83
CA VAL A 284 13.26 -2.17 -3.01
C VAL A 284 12.48 -1.86 -4.28
N GLU A 285 11.24 -2.36 -4.37
CA GLU A 285 10.37 -2.03 -5.49
C GLU A 285 9.96 -0.55 -5.47
N LYS A 286 9.67 0.01 -4.28
CA LYS A 286 9.26 1.42 -4.13
C LYS A 286 10.37 2.43 -4.40
N ILE A 287 11.62 2.13 -4.05
CA ILE A 287 12.74 3.01 -4.40
C ILE A 287 13.00 2.98 -5.91
N ASN A 288 12.66 1.86 -6.57
CA ASN A 288 12.55 1.72 -8.02
C ASN A 288 13.84 2.14 -8.75
N ILE A 289 14.94 1.48 -8.38
CA ILE A 289 16.29 1.62 -8.94
C ILE A 289 16.64 0.46 -9.87
N TRP A 290 17.82 0.49 -10.51
CA TRP A 290 18.28 -0.58 -11.40
C TRP A 290 18.46 -1.93 -10.68
N ASP A 291 18.15 -3.01 -11.40
CA ASP A 291 18.26 -4.38 -10.92
C ASP A 291 19.68 -4.71 -10.42
N GLY A 292 19.77 -5.50 -9.36
CA GLY A 292 21.06 -5.95 -8.78
C GLY A 292 21.68 -4.98 -7.75
N ALA A 293 21.05 -3.85 -7.49
CA ALA A 293 21.51 -2.89 -6.48
C ALA A 293 21.26 -3.35 -5.03
N PHE A 294 20.30 -4.25 -4.82
CA PHE A 294 19.99 -4.85 -3.53
C PHE A 294 20.11 -6.37 -3.61
N ASN A 295 20.41 -7.00 -2.48
CA ASN A 295 20.40 -8.45 -2.33
C ASN A 295 19.10 -8.89 -1.63
N GLN A 296 18.65 -10.12 -1.90
CA GLN A 296 17.53 -10.69 -1.17
C GLN A 296 17.85 -10.79 0.32
N GLU A 297 16.88 -10.46 1.17
CA GLU A 297 16.96 -10.71 2.60
C GLU A 297 16.58 -12.16 2.89
N SER A 298 17.22 -12.75 3.89
CA SER A 298 16.93 -14.11 4.35
C SER A 298 16.29 -14.08 5.72
N VAL A 299 15.25 -14.90 5.92
CA VAL A 299 14.59 -15.09 7.22
C VAL A 299 14.42 -16.56 7.52
N ILE A 300 14.22 -16.90 8.79
CA ILE A 300 13.83 -18.23 9.22
C ILE A 300 12.37 -18.17 9.63
N ALA A 301 11.49 -18.77 8.84
CA ALA A 301 10.06 -18.86 9.13
C ALA A 301 9.75 -20.17 9.87
N LYS A 302 8.67 -20.18 10.65
CA LYS A 302 8.18 -21.36 11.37
C LYS A 302 6.72 -21.64 10.95
N PRO A 303 6.50 -22.30 9.80
CA PRO A 303 5.16 -22.54 9.31
C PRO A 303 4.35 -23.41 10.27
N ILE A 304 3.03 -23.23 10.31
CA ILE A 304 2.12 -24.02 11.15
C ILE A 304 1.50 -25.15 10.31
N LYS A 305 1.34 -26.33 10.91
CA LYS A 305 0.69 -27.49 10.28
C LYS A 305 -0.79 -27.54 10.69
N GLY A 306 -1.65 -27.84 9.72
CA GLY A 306 -3.09 -28.00 9.92
C GLY A 306 -3.87 -26.82 9.37
N ASN A 307 -5.19 -26.86 9.53
CA ASN A 307 -6.03 -25.73 9.19
C ASN A 307 -6.01 -24.73 10.35
N THR A 308 -5.43 -23.56 10.13
CA THR A 308 -5.35 -22.47 11.12
C THR A 308 -6.47 -21.45 10.96
N ARG A 309 -7.31 -21.59 9.92
CA ARG A 309 -8.36 -20.65 9.59
C ARG A 309 -9.74 -21.30 9.63
N ASP A 310 -10.67 -20.68 10.33
CA ASP A 310 -12.06 -21.11 10.38
C ASP A 310 -12.98 -19.89 10.46
N ARG A 311 -13.86 -19.75 9.46
CA ARG A 311 -14.86 -18.68 9.40
C ARG A 311 -15.83 -18.74 10.59
N ASN A 312 -16.08 -19.91 11.15
CA ASN A 312 -17.01 -20.08 12.26
C ASN A 312 -16.34 -19.88 13.63
N SER A 313 -15.04 -19.57 13.66
CA SER A 313 -14.33 -19.31 14.90
C SER A 313 -14.91 -18.12 15.67
N GLU A 314 -14.93 -18.24 17.00
CA GLU A 314 -15.35 -17.17 17.90
C GLU A 314 -14.33 -16.02 17.96
N ILE A 315 -13.13 -16.21 17.38
CA ILE A 315 -12.06 -15.23 17.30
C ILE A 315 -11.85 -14.84 15.85
N ILE A 316 -11.90 -13.54 15.55
CA ILE A 316 -11.60 -13.00 14.22
C ILE A 316 -10.43 -12.01 14.28
N LEU A 317 -9.51 -12.13 13.32
CA LEU A 317 -8.42 -11.19 13.09
C LEU A 317 -8.72 -10.33 11.85
N LEU A 318 -8.76 -9.02 12.04
CA LEU A 318 -8.78 -7.99 11.02
C LEU A 318 -7.39 -7.36 10.92
N GLY A 319 -6.79 -7.28 9.74
CA GLY A 319 -5.50 -6.61 9.62
C GLY A 319 -5.00 -6.33 8.21
N ASP A 320 -3.80 -5.74 8.12
CA ASP A 320 -3.23 -5.32 6.85
C ASP A 320 -2.10 -6.25 6.35
N SER A 321 -1.17 -5.70 5.57
CA SER A 321 -0.02 -6.41 5.05
C SER A 321 0.91 -6.97 6.13
N PHE A 322 0.91 -6.43 7.36
CA PHE A 322 1.62 -7.01 8.51
C PHE A 322 1.00 -8.33 9.00
N THR A 323 -0.30 -8.50 8.78
CA THR A 323 -1.00 -9.77 9.03
C THR A 323 -0.72 -10.78 7.91
N ASN A 324 -0.63 -10.30 6.67
CA ASN A 324 -0.46 -11.14 5.48
C ASN A 324 0.99 -11.52 5.17
N ILE A 325 1.98 -10.78 5.63
CA ILE A 325 3.38 -11.15 5.43
C ILE A 325 3.64 -12.53 6.05
N TYR A 326 4.20 -13.45 5.26
CA TYR A 326 4.40 -14.87 5.56
C TYR A 326 3.15 -15.78 5.54
N SER A 327 1.95 -15.22 5.31
CA SER A 327 0.69 -15.97 5.25
C SER A 327 0.39 -16.54 3.85
N SER A 328 0.76 -15.84 2.77
CA SER A 328 0.50 -16.25 1.39
C SER A 328 1.67 -15.99 0.43
N ASN A 329 1.74 -16.78 -0.64
CA ASN A 329 2.75 -16.60 -1.71
C ASN A 329 2.37 -15.47 -2.69
N GLU A 330 1.15 -14.96 -2.62
CA GLU A 330 0.64 -13.90 -3.47
C GLU A 330 0.85 -12.54 -2.79
N GLY A 331 1.23 -11.50 -3.55
CA GLY A 331 1.53 -10.17 -2.99
C GLY A 331 2.99 -9.99 -2.56
N LEU A 332 3.34 -10.39 -1.33
CA LEU A 332 4.60 -9.95 -0.67
C LEU A 332 5.81 -10.89 -0.85
N GLY A 333 5.61 -12.10 -1.37
CA GLY A 333 6.72 -12.99 -1.76
C GLY A 333 7.49 -13.67 -0.62
N TRP A 334 6.96 -13.64 0.60
CA TRP A 334 7.65 -14.15 1.80
C TRP A 334 7.22 -15.56 2.24
N GLY A 335 6.55 -16.32 1.38
CA GLY A 335 6.07 -17.67 1.67
C GLY A 335 4.70 -17.70 2.36
N ASN A 336 4.23 -18.90 2.73
CA ASN A 336 2.89 -19.13 3.26
C ASN A 336 2.88 -19.81 4.64
N ASN A 337 1.70 -19.86 5.28
CA ASN A 337 1.44 -20.61 6.52
C ASN A 337 2.29 -20.24 7.75
N ALA A 338 2.93 -19.06 7.77
CA ALA A 338 3.82 -18.65 8.85
C ALA A 338 3.59 -17.19 9.25
N GLY A 339 2.42 -16.62 8.96
CA GLY A 339 2.09 -15.24 9.28
C GLY A 339 1.38 -15.11 10.63
N LEU A 340 1.02 -13.87 10.94
CA LEU A 340 0.35 -13.51 12.19
C LEU A 340 -0.88 -14.40 12.51
N PRO A 341 -1.82 -14.67 11.58
CA PRO A 341 -2.99 -15.47 11.89
C PRO A 341 -2.63 -16.92 12.26
N GLU A 342 -1.66 -17.52 11.56
CA GLU A 342 -1.23 -18.89 11.85
C GLU A 342 -0.61 -19.01 13.24
N HIS A 343 0.21 -18.05 13.64
CA HIS A 343 0.84 -18.06 14.95
C HIS A 343 -0.13 -17.70 16.08
N ILE A 344 -1.10 -16.80 15.86
CA ILE A 344 -2.17 -16.57 16.84
C ILE A 344 -2.98 -17.85 17.03
N ALA A 345 -3.42 -18.49 15.93
CA ALA A 345 -4.18 -19.74 16.00
C ALA A 345 -3.41 -20.84 16.76
N SER A 346 -2.13 -21.03 16.46
CA SER A 346 -1.28 -21.99 17.16
C SER A 346 -1.10 -21.68 18.64
N ASN A 347 -0.88 -20.40 19.00
CA ASN A 347 -0.67 -20.00 20.39
C ASN A 347 -1.96 -20.06 21.21
N VAL A 348 -3.11 -19.67 20.65
CA VAL A 348 -4.43 -19.78 21.30
C VAL A 348 -4.84 -21.25 21.40
N GLY A 349 -4.49 -22.05 20.39
CA GLY A 349 -4.83 -23.47 20.31
C GLY A 349 -6.13 -23.74 19.57
N THR A 350 -6.58 -22.86 18.69
CA THR A 350 -7.76 -23.07 17.84
C THR A 350 -7.62 -22.30 16.53
N PRO A 351 -8.19 -22.77 15.41
CA PRO A 351 -8.28 -21.97 14.18
C PRO A 351 -9.05 -20.66 14.41
N ILE A 352 -8.64 -19.59 13.72
CA ILE A 352 -9.29 -18.27 13.83
C ILE A 352 -9.87 -17.83 12.50
N ASP A 353 -10.87 -16.96 12.55
CA ASP A 353 -11.36 -16.27 11.36
C ASP A 353 -10.38 -15.14 11.00
N VAL A 354 -10.22 -14.85 9.71
CA VAL A 354 -9.22 -13.89 9.22
C VAL A 354 -9.79 -13.07 8.07
N ILE A 355 -9.68 -11.75 8.20
CA ILE A 355 -9.84 -10.80 7.10
C ILE A 355 -8.60 -9.93 7.07
N SER A 356 -7.84 -10.01 5.98
CA SER A 356 -6.61 -9.25 5.83
C SER A 356 -6.48 -8.63 4.44
N ILE A 357 -6.36 -7.30 4.40
CA ILE A 357 -6.40 -6.51 3.16
C ILE A 357 -5.17 -5.59 3.12
N ASN A 358 -4.33 -5.74 2.10
CA ASN A 358 -3.02 -5.07 2.02
C ASN A 358 -3.15 -3.58 1.70
N GLY A 359 -3.10 -2.73 2.72
CA GLY A 359 -3.27 -1.28 2.58
C GLY A 359 -4.67 -0.79 2.95
N GLY A 360 -5.59 -1.71 3.25
CA GLY A 360 -6.96 -1.45 3.69
C GLY A 360 -7.20 -1.62 5.20
N GLY A 361 -6.15 -1.45 6.02
CA GLY A 361 -6.19 -1.75 7.46
C GLY A 361 -7.15 -0.87 8.28
N ALA A 362 -7.40 0.37 7.86
CA ALA A 362 -8.23 1.33 8.59
C ALA A 362 -9.74 1.09 8.43
N THR A 363 -10.23 0.92 7.19
CA THR A 363 -11.67 0.80 6.90
C THR A 363 -12.01 -0.50 6.19
N GLU A 364 -11.28 -0.88 5.14
CA GLU A 364 -11.68 -1.99 4.27
C GLU A 364 -11.81 -3.32 5.00
N VAL A 365 -10.97 -3.62 6.00
CA VAL A 365 -11.11 -4.87 6.77
C VAL A 365 -12.38 -4.92 7.61
N ARG A 366 -12.79 -3.79 8.21
CA ARG A 366 -14.04 -3.67 8.97
C ARG A 366 -15.23 -3.69 8.05
N LYS A 367 -15.13 -3.00 6.91
CA LYS A 367 -16.14 -2.98 5.86
C LYS A 367 -16.37 -4.38 5.32
N LYS A 368 -15.30 -5.12 4.99
CA LYS A 368 -15.37 -6.51 4.54
C LYS A 368 -16.02 -7.43 5.57
N LEU A 369 -15.76 -7.24 6.87
CA LEU A 369 -16.46 -7.96 7.94
C LEU A 369 -17.95 -7.65 7.92
N ALA A 370 -18.31 -6.37 7.99
CA ALA A 370 -19.68 -5.90 8.06
C ALA A 370 -20.49 -6.27 6.80
N GLN A 371 -19.84 -6.37 5.65
CA GLN A 371 -20.46 -6.72 4.37
C GLN A 371 -20.60 -8.23 4.15
N ARG A 372 -20.07 -9.10 5.01
CA ARG A 372 -20.38 -10.54 4.92
C ARG A 372 -21.88 -10.72 5.05
N ARG A 373 -22.48 -11.55 4.20
CA ARG A 373 -23.90 -11.87 4.26
C ARG A 373 -24.27 -12.38 5.66
N GLY A 374 -25.28 -11.76 6.27
CA GLY A 374 -25.74 -12.07 7.63
C GLY A 374 -24.72 -11.79 8.71
N SER A 375 -23.78 -10.86 8.49
CA SER A 375 -22.76 -10.51 9.49
C SER A 375 -23.36 -10.03 10.81
N SER A 376 -24.54 -9.42 10.83
CA SER A 376 -25.19 -9.05 12.10
C SER A 376 -25.57 -10.25 12.96
N GLU A 377 -25.84 -11.41 12.34
CA GLU A 377 -26.10 -12.65 13.04
C GLU A 377 -24.80 -13.42 13.33
N ASP A 378 -23.88 -13.49 12.34
CA ASP A 378 -22.54 -14.09 12.49
C ASP A 378 -21.78 -13.49 13.69
N MET A 379 -21.87 -12.17 13.85
CA MET A 379 -21.18 -11.44 14.91
C MET A 379 -21.62 -11.84 16.32
N LYS A 380 -22.84 -12.36 16.51
CA LYS A 380 -23.30 -12.85 17.82
C LYS A 380 -22.55 -14.11 18.27
N ASN A 381 -21.93 -14.84 17.34
CA ASN A 381 -21.07 -15.98 17.63
C ASN A 381 -19.60 -15.55 17.89
N LYS A 382 -19.21 -14.33 17.52
CA LYS A 382 -17.84 -13.84 17.76
C LYS A 382 -17.73 -13.31 19.18
N LYS A 383 -16.71 -13.77 19.91
CA LYS A 383 -16.37 -13.27 21.24
C LYS A 383 -15.27 -12.20 21.21
N VAL A 384 -14.32 -12.34 20.28
CA VAL A 384 -13.16 -11.44 20.18
C VAL A 384 -12.93 -11.01 18.73
N VAL A 385 -12.83 -9.70 18.53
CA VAL A 385 -12.35 -9.08 17.29
C VAL A 385 -10.97 -8.49 17.56
N ILE A 386 -9.95 -9.04 16.92
CA ILE A 386 -8.58 -8.51 16.96
C ILE A 386 -8.43 -7.60 15.74
N TRP A 387 -8.14 -6.32 15.94
CA TRP A 387 -7.86 -5.39 14.86
C TRP A 387 -6.40 -4.95 14.90
N ALA A 388 -5.59 -5.58 14.04
CA ALA A 388 -4.16 -5.32 13.92
C ALA A 388 -3.88 -4.30 12.82
N ILE A 389 -3.41 -3.12 13.22
CA ILE A 389 -3.16 -2.00 12.32
C ILE A 389 -1.80 -1.37 12.61
N THR A 390 -1.13 -0.89 11.56
CA THR A 390 0.07 -0.07 11.75
C THR A 390 -0.27 1.26 12.42
N CYS A 391 0.52 1.62 13.42
CA CYS A 391 0.33 2.86 14.16
C CYS A 391 0.46 4.12 13.28
N ARG A 392 1.10 4.00 12.10
CA ARG A 392 1.16 5.07 11.10
C ARG A 392 -0.24 5.63 10.85
N ASP A 393 -1.21 4.76 10.59
CA ASP A 393 -2.56 5.17 10.19
C ASP A 393 -3.34 5.76 11.37
N LEU A 394 -2.99 5.39 12.61
CA LEU A 394 -3.59 5.92 13.84
C LEU A 394 -3.14 7.35 14.16
N PHE A 395 -1.98 7.77 13.65
CA PHE A 395 -1.34 9.05 14.02
C PHE A 395 -1.36 10.10 12.90
N LEU A 396 -2.10 9.86 11.82
CA LEU A 396 -2.31 10.86 10.78
C LEU A 396 -3.38 11.88 11.21
N SER A 397 -3.18 13.14 10.87
CA SER A 397 -4.27 14.12 10.87
C SER A 397 -5.25 13.85 9.73
N GLN A 398 -6.43 14.48 9.77
CA GLN A 398 -7.44 14.31 8.72
C GLN A 398 -6.94 14.70 7.33
N GLU A 399 -6.18 15.81 7.23
CA GLU A 399 -5.54 16.24 5.98
C GLU A 399 -4.56 15.17 5.48
N GLN A 400 -3.72 14.66 6.38
CA GLN A 400 -2.75 13.61 6.07
C GLN A 400 -3.40 12.29 5.65
N CYS A 401 -4.57 11.96 6.18
CA CYS A 401 -5.40 10.82 5.76
C CYS A 401 -5.90 11.01 4.32
N ILE A 402 -6.42 12.18 3.97
CA ILE A 402 -6.89 12.51 2.62
C ILE A 402 -5.76 12.39 1.60
N ASP A 403 -4.60 12.99 1.89
CA ASP A 403 -3.42 12.94 1.02
C ASP A 403 -2.94 11.50 0.75
N ARG A 404 -3.15 10.61 1.71
CA ARG A 404 -2.71 9.21 1.65
C ARG A 404 -3.82 8.24 1.22
N ASN A 405 -5.00 8.77 0.86
CA ASN A 405 -6.18 7.98 0.52
C ASN A 405 -6.54 6.95 1.61
N ILE A 406 -6.43 7.37 2.87
CA ILE A 406 -6.84 6.59 4.04
C ILE A 406 -8.14 7.20 4.54
N SER A 407 -9.19 6.39 4.62
CA SER A 407 -10.46 6.80 5.21
C SER A 407 -10.73 6.03 6.49
N TRP A 408 -11.47 6.67 7.40
CA TRP A 408 -11.90 6.13 8.69
C TRP A 408 -13.43 6.13 8.76
N GLU A 409 -14.03 5.36 7.86
CA GLU A 409 -15.48 5.37 7.65
C GLU A 409 -16.21 4.50 8.66
N ASN A 410 -17.49 4.81 8.85
CA ASN A 410 -18.40 3.94 9.56
C ASN A 410 -18.74 2.70 8.72
N VAL A 411 -19.06 1.58 9.38
CA VAL A 411 -19.46 0.34 8.71
C VAL A 411 -20.88 -0.05 9.11
N SER A 412 -21.56 -0.79 8.24
CA SER A 412 -22.94 -1.24 8.44
C SER A 412 -23.01 -2.75 8.31
N PHE A 413 -23.33 -3.44 9.41
CA PHE A 413 -23.47 -4.90 9.43
C PHE A 413 -24.72 -5.35 8.66
N ASP A 414 -24.51 -6.33 7.78
CA ASP A 414 -25.51 -6.95 6.93
C ASP A 414 -26.54 -7.75 7.75
N LYS A 415 -27.82 -7.40 7.58
CA LYS A 415 -28.96 -7.97 8.33
C LYS A 415 -29.66 -9.13 7.63
N ARG A 416 -29.13 -9.61 6.50
CA ARG A 416 -29.77 -10.71 5.74
C ARG A 416 -29.56 -12.04 6.48
N PRO A 417 -30.32 -13.11 6.17
CA PRO A 417 -30.06 -14.43 6.74
C PRO A 417 -28.70 -15.00 6.34
N LEU A 418 -28.05 -15.72 7.26
CA LEU A 418 -26.76 -16.43 7.04
C LEU A 418 -26.83 -17.44 5.90
N GLU A 419 -27.96 -18.13 5.74
CA GLU A 419 -28.14 -19.11 4.69
C GLU A 419 -28.21 -18.45 3.30
N LYS A 420 -27.29 -18.86 2.43
CA LYS A 420 -27.36 -18.65 0.99
C LYS A 420 -28.04 -19.87 0.38
N LYS A 421 -29.18 -19.70 -0.30
CA LYS A 421 -29.72 -20.78 -1.14
C LYS A 421 -28.60 -21.19 -2.11
N PRO A 422 -28.19 -22.47 -2.15
CA PRO A 422 -27.01 -22.86 -2.90
C PRO A 422 -27.21 -22.60 -4.40
N THR A 423 -26.46 -21.64 -4.94
CA THR A 423 -26.25 -21.46 -6.37
C THR A 423 -24.92 -22.10 -6.74
N ASN A 424 -24.81 -23.42 -6.51
CA ASN A 424 -23.59 -24.19 -6.73
C ASN A 424 -23.30 -24.45 -8.23
N ASN A 425 -23.88 -23.65 -9.12
CA ASN A 425 -23.81 -23.85 -10.55
C ASN A 425 -23.10 -22.67 -11.18
N LYS A 426 -22.20 -22.97 -12.14
CA LYS A 426 -21.72 -21.97 -13.09
C LYS A 426 -22.93 -21.28 -13.71
N ILE A 427 -22.98 -19.96 -13.58
CA ILE A 427 -24.06 -19.15 -14.13
C ILE A 427 -23.53 -18.51 -15.40
N THR A 428 -24.26 -18.64 -16.50
CA THR A 428 -23.98 -17.87 -17.71
C THR A 428 -25.08 -16.85 -17.87
N ILE A 429 -24.72 -15.57 -17.91
CA ILE A 429 -25.68 -14.48 -18.07
C ILE A 429 -25.26 -13.54 -19.18
N ARG A 430 -26.23 -12.85 -19.75
CA ARG A 430 -26.02 -11.62 -20.51
C ARG A 430 -26.45 -10.46 -19.64
N ALA A 431 -25.51 -9.58 -19.32
CA ALA A 431 -25.75 -8.49 -18.37
C ALA A 431 -25.11 -7.18 -18.83
N LYS A 432 -25.71 -6.07 -18.42
CA LYS A 432 -25.29 -4.69 -18.70
C LYS A 432 -24.55 -4.15 -17.49
N LEU A 433 -23.33 -3.67 -17.67
CA LEU A 433 -22.57 -2.99 -16.62
C LEU A 433 -23.29 -1.68 -16.25
N ILE A 434 -23.68 -1.50 -14.99
CA ILE A 434 -24.40 -0.29 -14.53
C ILE A 434 -23.54 0.58 -13.62
N GLU A 435 -22.65 -0.01 -12.84
CA GLU A 435 -21.80 0.73 -11.89
C GLU A 435 -20.42 0.09 -11.79
N LYS A 436 -19.39 0.93 -11.73
CA LYS A 436 -17.99 0.51 -11.67
C LYS A 436 -17.17 1.57 -10.94
N PRO A 437 -16.37 1.20 -9.93
CA PRO A 437 -15.56 2.14 -9.19
C PRO A 437 -14.41 2.67 -10.07
N LYS A 438 -13.91 3.86 -9.72
CA LYS A 438 -12.82 4.50 -10.46
C LYS A 438 -11.50 3.78 -10.17
N ILE A 439 -11.00 3.05 -11.15
CA ILE A 439 -9.76 2.28 -11.01
C ILE A 439 -8.56 3.23 -10.82
N PRO A 440 -7.78 3.08 -9.73
CA PRO A 440 -6.60 3.90 -9.48
C PRO A 440 -5.46 3.55 -10.44
N ASP A 441 -4.49 4.47 -10.59
CA ASP A 441 -3.30 4.23 -11.40
C ASP A 441 -2.43 3.14 -10.76
N PRO A 442 -2.16 2.00 -11.44
CA PRO A 442 -1.38 0.92 -10.86
C PRO A 442 0.03 1.31 -10.46
N ASN A 443 0.60 2.42 -10.96
CA ASN A 443 1.93 2.90 -10.60
C ASN A 443 1.94 3.76 -9.33
N GLN A 444 0.77 4.25 -8.91
CA GLN A 444 0.63 5.10 -7.73
C GLN A 444 0.13 4.33 -6.49
N THR A 445 -0.41 3.11 -6.67
CA THR A 445 -0.90 2.28 -5.57
C THR A 445 0.23 1.66 -4.73
N THR A 446 -0.06 1.36 -3.47
CA THR A 446 0.85 0.66 -2.56
C THR A 446 0.92 -0.84 -2.84
N TYR A 447 -0.14 -1.41 -3.41
CA TYR A 447 -0.31 -2.80 -3.83
C TYR A 447 -0.07 -2.99 -5.33
N LYS A 448 0.38 -4.18 -5.73
CA LYS A 448 0.69 -4.53 -7.13
C LYS A 448 -0.45 -5.23 -7.86
N ASP A 449 -1.44 -5.73 -7.13
CA ASP A 449 -2.58 -6.49 -7.63
C ASP A 449 -3.86 -5.84 -7.08
N LEU A 450 -4.88 -5.66 -7.92
CA LEU A 450 -6.18 -5.09 -7.52
C LEU A 450 -7.32 -5.80 -8.24
N LEU A 451 -8.34 -6.16 -7.46
CA LEU A 451 -9.65 -6.58 -7.92
C LEU A 451 -10.64 -5.42 -7.75
N TYR A 452 -11.66 -5.36 -8.60
CA TYR A 452 -12.78 -4.44 -8.41
C TYR A 452 -14.11 -5.19 -8.54
N GLY A 453 -15.08 -4.81 -7.71
CA GLY A 453 -16.47 -5.21 -7.88
C GLY A 453 -17.21 -4.19 -8.74
N ALA A 454 -18.14 -4.66 -9.55
CA ALA A 454 -19.02 -3.84 -10.37
C ALA A 454 -20.43 -4.41 -10.40
N ASP A 455 -21.42 -3.53 -10.45
CA ASP A 455 -22.82 -3.94 -10.52
C ASP A 455 -23.25 -4.08 -11.98
N TYR A 456 -23.96 -5.17 -12.25
CA TYR A 456 -24.53 -5.48 -13.54
C TYR A 456 -26.03 -5.66 -13.45
N GLU A 457 -26.77 -5.13 -14.42
CA GLU A 457 -28.18 -5.46 -14.64
C GLU A 457 -28.28 -6.68 -15.56
N ILE A 458 -28.91 -7.74 -15.08
CA ILE A 458 -29.13 -8.98 -15.82
C ILE A 458 -30.21 -8.74 -16.88
N ILE A 459 -29.82 -8.86 -18.14
CA ILE A 459 -30.74 -8.81 -19.28
C ILE A 459 -31.37 -10.19 -19.48
N GLU A 460 -30.54 -11.23 -19.47
CA GLU A 460 -30.95 -12.60 -19.76
C GLU A 460 -30.08 -13.60 -19.00
N THR A 461 -30.69 -14.66 -18.47
CA THR A 461 -29.97 -15.80 -17.90
C THR A 461 -29.87 -16.89 -18.96
N ILE A 462 -28.66 -17.20 -19.42
CA ILE A 462 -28.39 -18.20 -20.46
C ILE A 462 -28.34 -19.60 -19.85
N SER A 463 -27.70 -19.76 -18.69
CA SER A 463 -27.63 -21.03 -17.96
C SER A 463 -27.42 -20.82 -16.46
N GLY A 464 -27.89 -21.76 -15.63
CA GLY A 464 -27.76 -21.67 -14.17
C GLY A 464 -28.93 -20.94 -13.50
N LYS A 465 -28.94 -20.89 -12.17
CA LYS A 465 -29.94 -20.15 -11.38
C LYS A 465 -29.28 -18.93 -10.77
N VAL A 466 -29.83 -17.76 -11.06
CA VAL A 466 -29.46 -16.49 -10.40
C VAL A 466 -30.28 -16.37 -9.11
N PRO A 467 -29.71 -15.84 -8.00
CA PRO A 467 -30.49 -15.53 -6.80
C PRO A 467 -31.68 -14.61 -7.11
N GLU A 468 -32.87 -14.94 -6.61
CA GLU A 468 -34.15 -14.30 -6.98
C GLU A 468 -34.33 -12.84 -6.49
N GLU A 469 -33.39 -12.27 -5.74
CA GLU A 469 -33.48 -10.89 -5.25
C GLU A 469 -32.78 -9.92 -6.20
N GLY A 470 -33.53 -9.48 -7.21
CA GLY A 470 -33.20 -8.32 -8.05
C GLY A 470 -32.57 -8.65 -9.40
N LYS A 471 -32.87 -7.83 -10.42
CA LYS A 471 -32.18 -7.87 -11.73
C LYS A 471 -30.71 -7.44 -11.63
N LYS A 472 -30.13 -7.27 -10.44
CA LYS A 472 -28.77 -6.75 -10.25
C LYS A 472 -27.86 -7.83 -9.67
N ILE A 473 -26.63 -7.90 -10.15
CA ILE A 473 -25.61 -8.84 -9.70
C ILE A 473 -24.27 -8.12 -9.58
N ALA A 474 -23.55 -8.34 -8.49
CA ALA A 474 -22.21 -7.80 -8.29
C ALA A 474 -21.15 -8.80 -8.75
N ILE A 475 -20.28 -8.35 -9.65
CA ILE A 475 -19.27 -9.17 -10.30
C ILE A 475 -17.89 -8.60 -10.00
N VAL A 476 -16.99 -9.45 -9.51
CA VAL A 476 -15.60 -9.14 -9.23
C VAL A 476 -14.75 -9.47 -10.44
N ASN A 477 -13.91 -8.51 -10.81
CA ASN A 477 -13.03 -8.56 -11.96
C ASN A 477 -11.62 -8.14 -11.57
N TRP A 478 -10.66 -8.52 -12.40
CA TRP A 478 -9.31 -7.95 -12.33
C TRP A 478 -9.31 -6.47 -12.74
N ALA A 479 -8.73 -5.60 -11.91
CA ALA A 479 -8.30 -4.27 -12.36
C ALA A 479 -6.90 -4.37 -12.99
N PHE A 480 -5.92 -4.75 -12.18
CA PHE A 480 -4.54 -4.92 -12.64
C PHE A 480 -3.87 -6.04 -11.86
N LYS A 481 -2.87 -6.67 -12.50
CA LYS A 481 -2.01 -7.68 -11.90
C LYS A 481 -0.56 -7.32 -12.15
N ASN A 482 0.29 -7.35 -11.12
CA ASN A 482 1.67 -6.87 -11.15
C ASN A 482 1.81 -5.46 -11.78
N ARG A 483 0.91 -4.54 -11.40
CA ARG A 483 0.80 -3.17 -11.91
C ARG A 483 0.50 -3.05 -13.42
N VAL A 484 0.08 -4.14 -14.06
CA VAL A 484 -0.36 -4.14 -15.46
C VAL A 484 -1.88 -4.21 -15.50
N LEU A 485 -2.52 -3.19 -16.10
CA LEU A 485 -3.97 -3.17 -16.31
C LEU A 485 -4.41 -4.38 -17.12
N LEU A 486 -5.47 -5.04 -16.66
CA LEU A 486 -6.10 -6.15 -17.37
C LEU A 486 -7.32 -5.67 -18.18
N PRO A 487 -7.74 -6.39 -19.23
CA PRO A 487 -8.80 -5.92 -20.14
C PRO A 487 -10.11 -5.52 -19.45
N SER A 488 -10.46 -6.19 -18.34
CA SER A 488 -11.64 -5.86 -17.53
C SER A 488 -11.60 -4.45 -16.94
N ALA A 489 -10.42 -3.89 -16.66
CA ALA A 489 -10.30 -2.52 -16.17
C ALA A 489 -10.92 -1.47 -17.11
N ASN A 490 -10.97 -1.76 -18.41
CA ASN A 490 -11.46 -0.84 -19.45
C ASN A 490 -12.94 -1.08 -19.81
N TYR A 491 -13.68 -1.87 -19.02
CA TYR A 491 -15.11 -2.05 -19.26
C TYR A 491 -15.88 -0.74 -19.07
N GLU A 492 -16.60 -0.31 -20.11
CA GLU A 492 -17.41 0.91 -20.10
C GLU A 492 -18.77 0.67 -19.45
N ILE A 493 -19.20 1.62 -18.62
CA ILE A 493 -20.56 1.65 -18.07
C ILE A 493 -21.56 1.68 -19.22
N GLY A 494 -22.57 0.81 -19.15
CA GLY A 494 -23.58 0.60 -20.19
C GLY A 494 -23.25 -0.53 -21.17
N SER A 495 -22.02 -1.07 -21.17
CA SER A 495 -21.65 -2.18 -22.04
C SER A 495 -22.37 -3.48 -21.65
N VAL A 496 -22.83 -4.24 -22.66
CA VAL A 496 -23.49 -5.53 -22.49
C VAL A 496 -22.51 -6.66 -22.74
N ARG A 497 -22.45 -7.64 -21.83
CA ARG A 497 -21.47 -8.74 -21.89
C ARG A 497 -22.13 -10.08 -21.59
N ASN A 498 -21.60 -11.12 -22.23
CA ASN A 498 -21.87 -12.52 -21.89
C ASN A 498 -20.81 -12.97 -20.90
N LEU A 499 -21.23 -13.30 -19.69
CA LEU A 499 -20.38 -13.55 -18.54
C LEU A 499 -20.62 -14.97 -18.03
N GLN A 500 -19.53 -15.69 -17.77
CA GLN A 500 -19.56 -16.94 -17.02
C GLN A 500 -19.10 -16.67 -15.61
N LEU A 501 -19.94 -17.03 -14.65
CA LEU A 501 -19.83 -16.61 -13.27
C LEU A 501 -19.80 -17.81 -12.34
N MET A 502 -19.04 -17.66 -11.27
CA MET A 502 -19.09 -18.54 -10.11
C MET A 502 -19.10 -17.69 -8.82
N PRO A 503 -19.63 -18.19 -7.70
CA PRO A 503 -19.54 -17.46 -6.44
C PRO A 503 -18.10 -17.08 -6.10
N PHE A 504 -17.84 -15.82 -5.76
CA PHE A 504 -16.48 -15.34 -5.45
C PHE A 504 -15.90 -15.98 -4.19
N GLU A 505 -16.76 -16.49 -3.31
CA GLU A 505 -16.41 -17.25 -2.10
C GLU A 505 -15.59 -18.52 -2.40
N GLU A 506 -15.71 -19.07 -3.62
CA GLU A 506 -14.92 -20.22 -4.07
C GLU A 506 -13.47 -19.84 -4.43
N MET A 507 -13.19 -18.55 -4.67
CA MET A 507 -11.89 -18.04 -5.09
C MET A 507 -11.02 -17.66 -3.89
N LYS A 508 -10.60 -18.65 -3.09
CA LYS A 508 -9.90 -18.45 -1.81
C LYS A 508 -8.65 -17.57 -1.91
N ASP A 509 -7.83 -17.78 -2.95
CA ASP A 509 -6.59 -17.02 -3.13
C ASP A 509 -6.88 -15.56 -3.50
N LEU A 510 -7.84 -15.34 -4.41
CA LEU A 510 -8.23 -13.99 -4.86
C LEU A 510 -8.87 -13.15 -3.75
N GLN A 511 -9.55 -13.79 -2.79
CA GLN A 511 -10.14 -13.10 -1.65
C GLN A 511 -9.11 -12.42 -0.74
N THR A 512 -7.82 -12.79 -0.85
CA THR A 512 -6.72 -12.17 -0.09
C THR A 512 -6.15 -10.91 -0.76
N LEU A 513 -6.55 -10.64 -2.00
CA LEU A 513 -6.09 -9.48 -2.76
C LEU A 513 -6.90 -8.23 -2.41
N GLU A 514 -6.29 -7.07 -2.71
CA GLU A 514 -6.96 -5.77 -2.61
C GLU A 514 -8.23 -5.77 -3.47
N GLN A 515 -9.34 -5.34 -2.89
CA GLN A 515 -10.66 -5.32 -3.53
C GLN A 515 -11.29 -3.96 -3.35
N MET A 516 -11.75 -3.37 -4.44
CA MET A 516 -12.51 -2.12 -4.41
C MET A 516 -13.94 -2.37 -4.88
N TYR A 517 -14.93 -2.08 -4.04
CA TYR A 517 -16.34 -2.19 -4.39
C TYR A 517 -17.15 -1.10 -3.67
N GLU A 518 -17.90 -0.33 -4.45
CA GLU A 518 -18.70 0.81 -3.98
C GLU A 518 -20.19 0.46 -3.84
N GLY A 519 -20.64 -0.71 -4.34
CA GLY A 519 -22.03 -1.11 -4.30
C GLY A 519 -22.46 -1.82 -3.02
N ASP A 520 -23.77 -2.07 -2.93
CA ASP A 520 -24.44 -2.64 -1.75
C ASP A 520 -24.73 -4.15 -1.88
N ASN A 521 -24.30 -4.79 -2.98
CA ASN A 521 -24.53 -6.22 -3.20
C ASN A 521 -23.30 -7.06 -2.84
N PHE A 522 -23.39 -7.78 -1.73
CA PHE A 522 -22.27 -8.54 -1.19
C PHE A 522 -22.24 -10.02 -1.59
N ASP A 523 -23.22 -10.47 -2.39
CA ASP A 523 -23.16 -11.77 -3.07
C ASP A 523 -22.33 -11.64 -4.35
N LEU A 524 -21.02 -11.51 -4.16
CA LEU A 524 -20.05 -11.30 -5.22
C LEU A 524 -19.87 -12.55 -6.08
N PHE A 525 -19.78 -12.36 -7.40
CA PHE A 525 -19.49 -13.42 -8.38
C PHE A 525 -18.18 -13.14 -9.10
N TRP A 526 -17.37 -14.16 -9.34
CA TRP A 526 -16.15 -14.08 -10.13
C TRP A 526 -16.43 -14.29 -11.61
N GLU A 527 -15.93 -13.39 -12.49
CA GLU A 527 -15.90 -13.64 -13.94
C GLU A 527 -14.80 -14.64 -14.30
N LEU A 528 -15.20 -15.79 -14.86
CA LEU A 528 -14.27 -16.77 -15.38
C LEU A 528 -13.59 -16.26 -16.67
N PRO A 529 -12.25 -16.31 -16.77
CA PRO A 529 -11.56 -15.87 -17.97
C PRO A 529 -11.96 -16.75 -19.16
N LYS A 530 -12.20 -16.12 -20.31
CA LYS A 530 -12.38 -16.84 -21.59
C LYS A 530 -11.05 -17.49 -21.94
N THR A 531 -11.04 -18.80 -22.15
CA THR A 531 -9.85 -19.54 -22.62
C THR A 531 -9.39 -18.94 -23.95
N SER A 532 -8.25 -18.24 -23.95
CA SER A 532 -7.53 -17.88 -25.16
C SER A 532 -6.09 -18.37 -25.06
N GLU A 533 -5.77 -19.41 -25.84
CA GLU A 533 -4.40 -19.81 -26.15
C GLU A 533 -3.71 -18.69 -26.92
N LYS A 534 -2.84 -17.91 -26.27
CA LYS A 534 -1.72 -17.18 -26.89
C LYS A 534 -0.93 -16.44 -25.83
N THR A 535 0.02 -17.12 -25.19
CA THR A 535 1.01 -16.45 -24.33
C THR A 535 2.35 -17.19 -24.31
N GLN A 536 2.85 -17.61 -25.48
CA GLN A 536 4.22 -18.09 -25.64
C GLN A 536 4.78 -17.55 -26.95
N GLU A 537 5.23 -16.29 -26.96
CA GLU A 537 6.11 -15.78 -28.03
C GLU A 537 6.85 -14.47 -27.64
N ILE A 538 6.44 -13.77 -26.58
CA ILE A 538 7.05 -12.47 -26.20
C ILE A 538 8.34 -12.62 -25.33
N GLY A 539 8.67 -13.84 -24.90
CA GLY A 539 9.72 -14.07 -23.89
C GLY A 539 11.16 -13.88 -24.36
N GLN A 540 11.47 -14.13 -25.63
CA GLN A 540 12.87 -14.29 -26.06
C GLN A 540 13.51 -12.98 -26.58
N ILE A 541 12.71 -12.10 -27.21
CA ILE A 541 13.17 -10.84 -27.84
C ILE A 541 13.53 -9.75 -26.81
N LYS A 542 12.97 -9.81 -25.58
CA LYS A 542 13.25 -8.83 -24.53
C LYS A 542 14.62 -8.99 -23.86
N SER A 543 15.24 -10.17 -23.95
CA SER A 543 16.48 -10.46 -23.21
C SER A 543 17.74 -9.87 -23.87
N GLU A 544 17.83 -9.91 -25.20
CA GLU A 544 19.02 -9.44 -25.95
C GLU A 544 19.10 -7.90 -26.00
N ASN A 545 17.95 -7.22 -26.04
CA ASN A 545 17.89 -5.75 -26.07
C ASN A 545 18.26 -5.07 -24.73
N LYS A 546 18.16 -5.80 -23.59
CA LYS A 546 18.51 -5.27 -22.27
C LYS A 546 20.04 -5.09 -22.11
N ALA A 547 20.83 -5.97 -22.71
CA ALA A 547 22.29 -5.97 -22.59
C ALA A 547 22.97 -4.83 -23.36
N PHE A 548 22.41 -4.40 -24.50
CA PHE A 548 22.98 -3.32 -25.32
C PHE A 548 22.66 -1.92 -24.78
N ARG A 549 21.42 -1.72 -24.27
CA ARG A 549 20.99 -0.46 -23.66
C ARG A 549 21.76 -0.14 -22.36
N HIS A 550 22.15 -1.17 -21.61
CA HIS A 550 22.84 -1.01 -20.33
C HIS A 550 24.27 -0.45 -20.45
N LYS A 551 24.98 -0.73 -21.55
CA LYS A 551 26.36 -0.25 -21.77
C LYS A 551 26.40 1.24 -22.16
N ILE A 552 25.38 1.74 -22.85
CA ILE A 552 25.35 3.12 -23.36
C ILE A 552 24.80 4.10 -22.31
N ALA A 553 23.80 3.69 -21.51
CA ALA A 553 23.29 4.49 -20.40
C ALA A 553 24.38 4.77 -19.33
N LEU A 554 25.30 3.81 -19.13
CA LEU A 554 26.43 3.94 -18.22
C LEU A 554 27.39 5.07 -18.63
N ILE A 555 27.62 5.27 -19.93
CA ILE A 555 28.56 6.27 -20.47
C ILE A 555 28.00 7.70 -20.29
N VAL A 556 26.72 7.89 -20.58
CA VAL A 556 26.06 9.22 -20.52
C VAL A 556 25.84 9.67 -19.07
N SER A 557 25.51 8.75 -18.16
CA SER A 557 25.31 9.10 -16.75
C SER A 557 26.62 9.26 -15.97
N SER A 558 27.70 8.59 -16.39
CA SER A 558 29.04 8.86 -15.89
C SER A 558 29.47 10.30 -16.22
N LEU A 559 29.19 10.78 -17.43
CA LEU A 559 29.41 12.19 -17.80
C LEU A 559 28.56 13.15 -16.95
N PHE A 560 27.29 12.82 -16.69
CA PHE A 560 26.40 13.64 -15.86
C PHE A 560 26.86 13.73 -14.39
N THR A 561 27.33 12.61 -13.83
CA THR A 561 27.86 12.55 -12.45
C THR A 561 29.17 13.33 -12.33
N ILE A 562 30.03 13.27 -13.36
CA ILE A 562 31.24 14.10 -13.47
C ILE A 562 30.87 15.60 -13.49
N PHE A 563 29.81 16.00 -14.19
CA PHE A 563 29.35 17.40 -14.19
C PHE A 563 28.84 17.88 -12.82
N ILE A 564 28.11 17.05 -12.07
CA ILE A 564 27.68 17.39 -10.70
C ILE A 564 28.89 17.47 -9.75
N PHE A 565 29.85 16.54 -9.87
CA PHE A 565 31.06 16.52 -9.05
C PHE A 565 32.00 17.71 -9.35
N ILE A 566 32.15 18.09 -10.62
CA ILE A 566 32.93 19.29 -11.01
C ILE A 566 32.19 20.58 -10.61
N GLY A 567 30.86 20.60 -10.70
CA GLY A 567 30.04 21.74 -10.28
C GLY A 567 30.07 22.01 -8.77
N THR A 568 30.22 20.96 -7.96
CA THR A 568 30.31 21.07 -6.48
C THR A 568 31.71 21.42 -5.99
N ASN A 569 32.78 21.08 -6.74
CA ASN A 569 34.16 21.48 -6.44
C ASN A 569 34.56 22.88 -6.95
N ARG A 570 33.65 23.61 -7.63
CA ARG A 570 33.84 25.01 -8.07
C ARG A 570 32.85 25.96 -7.42
N ILE A 571 32.56 25.75 -6.13
CA ILE A 571 31.93 26.79 -5.31
C ILE A 571 33.06 27.77 -4.94
N PRO A 572 33.02 29.05 -5.36
CA PRO A 572 34.02 30.02 -4.92
C PRO A 572 33.92 30.19 -3.40
N GLU A 573 35.05 30.20 -2.71
CA GLU A 573 35.10 30.68 -1.33
C GLU A 573 34.58 32.13 -1.31
N HIS A 574 33.40 32.32 -0.71
CA HIS A 574 32.93 33.64 -0.38
C HIS A 574 33.80 34.20 0.75
N TYR A 575 34.73 35.09 0.39
CA TYR A 575 35.33 36.00 1.37
C TYR A 575 34.25 36.97 1.85
N CYS A 576 33.83 36.80 3.11
CA CYS A 576 33.12 37.85 3.83
C CYS A 576 34.06 39.07 3.96
N ARG A 577 33.60 40.21 3.45
CA ARG A 577 34.01 41.54 3.94
C ARG A 577 32.80 42.19 4.58
#